data_AF-A0A6M2BYJ8-F1
#
_entry.id   AF-A0A6M2BYJ8-F1
#
_cell.length_a   1.000
_cell.length_b   1.000
_cell.length_c   1.000
_cell.angle_alpha   90.00
_cell.angle_beta   90.00
_cell.angle_gamma   90.00
#
_symmetry.space_group_name_H-M   'P 1'
#
loop_
_entity.id
_entity.type
_entity.pdbx_description
1 polymer ?
#
loop_
_entity_poly.entity_id
_entity_poly.type
_entity_poly.pdbx_seq_one_letter_code
_entity_poly.pdbx_strand_id
1 'polypeptide(L)'
;MGVLRFFGFALCVLGAGHAWADGCQLRNYGTLPVEMIDFRPTTMVQINGVDTRFILDTGAFFNAMSDANASALKLDTRFAPLGFYITGVGGDSSVRIASVKDFGIVDTTLHNIQFIVGGSDAGYGLLGANLLDVVDLEIDLAAGKLTLFKTDHCDKAVLAYWVKAGGEYNVVDLEQASDSRDRRTFVRVTINGKKVRALVDSGSPATFLGLQAAKRAGIDLDAPDVKVMSPTYGVGNRMVKTWLARVDSFSVGTETIQHSQVLVIDDDFGDGETDMLLGVDFLLAHHMFIANGLRKAYFTYNGGRVFSLAAAPHDRDKSDIDLPSDDDGAAPKTADEYALLGQALLSRGEPNAAVANLNKAIEMAPDQAAFYVARANARVTIKQFDAALADLDKSLSLEPKNADALLLRAQIRLWQKDRKGAAADVTAASALVPEGSNLAGSIANLYIDLEQPASALPMLDDWIRLHSDDAMLGSILNTRCWARGLSKQMLSDALEDCRMAISRDGEKPEYLDSLGLVELRLGHYPESIKAYQQVLTKEAHSPWSLYGLGVAKIRSGETDAGKADIAAALVLDPQIEALAIKYGLAAEPSKQEK
;
A
#
# COMPACT_ATOMS: atom_id res chain seq x y z
N MET A 1 -53.13 27.21 -28.68
CA MET A 1 -53.08 26.09 -29.65
C MET A 1 -51.65 25.97 -30.15
N GLY A 2 -50.86 25.12 -29.51
CA GLY A 2 -49.45 24.91 -29.80
C GLY A 2 -49.26 23.69 -30.72
N VAL A 3 -48.38 23.82 -31.70
CA VAL A 3 -48.03 22.74 -32.64
C VAL A 3 -46.69 22.14 -32.21
N LEU A 4 -46.74 20.84 -31.95
CA LEU A 4 -45.61 19.95 -31.66
C LEU A 4 -44.56 20.00 -32.78
N ARG A 5 -43.28 20.07 -32.41
CA ARG A 5 -42.16 19.62 -33.26
C ARG A 5 -41.34 18.62 -32.47
N PHE A 6 -41.42 17.37 -32.92
CA PHE A 6 -40.52 16.28 -32.54
C PHE A 6 -39.11 16.58 -33.03
N PHE A 7 -38.14 16.63 -32.12
CA PHE A 7 -36.74 16.42 -32.46
C PHE A 7 -36.38 14.99 -32.05
N GLY A 8 -36.05 14.17 -33.05
CA GLY A 8 -35.65 12.78 -32.87
C GLY A 8 -34.31 12.70 -32.15
N PHE A 9 -34.27 11.90 -31.09
CA PHE A 9 -33.04 11.42 -30.48
C PHE A 9 -32.30 10.54 -31.47
N ALA A 10 -31.09 10.94 -31.85
CA ALA A 10 -30.11 10.05 -32.45
C ALA A 10 -29.52 9.19 -31.33
N LEU A 11 -30.01 7.96 -31.20
CA LEU A 11 -29.44 6.93 -30.35
C LEU A 11 -28.21 6.37 -31.06
N CYS A 12 -27.02 6.91 -30.80
CA CYS A 12 -25.77 6.25 -31.18
C CYS A 12 -25.41 5.20 -30.12
N VAL A 13 -25.97 4.00 -30.25
CA VAL A 13 -25.38 2.78 -29.67
C VAL A 13 -24.43 2.22 -30.71
N LEU A 14 -23.13 2.43 -30.52
CA LEU A 14 -22.08 1.68 -31.21
C LEU A 14 -21.17 1.07 -30.14
N GLY A 15 -21.70 0.06 -29.45
CA GLY A 15 -20.87 -0.95 -28.80
C GLY A 15 -20.51 -2.00 -29.84
N ALA A 16 -19.25 -2.03 -30.27
CA ALA A 16 -18.75 -3.11 -31.11
C ALA A 16 -18.62 -4.39 -30.26
N GLY A 17 -19.71 -5.12 -30.10
CA GLY A 17 -19.68 -6.47 -29.54
C GLY A 17 -18.97 -7.40 -30.52
N HIS A 18 -17.90 -8.06 -30.08
CA HIS A 18 -17.33 -9.18 -30.82
C HIS A 18 -18.35 -10.32 -30.80
N ALA A 19 -19.07 -10.49 -31.91
CA ALA A 19 -19.99 -11.61 -32.09
C ALA A 19 -19.20 -12.81 -32.60
N TRP A 20 -19.10 -13.87 -31.79
CA TRP A 20 -18.56 -15.14 -32.24
C TRP A 20 -19.56 -15.91 -33.10
N ALA A 21 -19.06 -16.89 -33.86
CA ALA A 21 -19.87 -17.69 -34.79
C ALA A 21 -21.08 -18.40 -34.15
N ASP A 22 -21.05 -18.64 -32.83
CA ASP A 22 -22.09 -19.33 -32.06
C ASP A 22 -23.15 -18.39 -31.45
N GLY A 23 -23.10 -17.08 -31.72
CA GLY A 23 -24.07 -16.11 -31.19
C GLY A 23 -23.78 -15.58 -29.79
N CYS A 24 -22.61 -15.91 -29.22
CA CYS A 24 -22.14 -15.34 -27.96
C CYS A 24 -21.93 -13.83 -28.08
N GLN A 25 -22.42 -13.08 -27.08
CA GLN A 25 -22.27 -11.63 -26.98
C GLN A 25 -21.59 -11.25 -25.66
N LEU A 26 -20.49 -10.51 -25.76
CA LEU A 26 -19.89 -9.78 -24.64
C LEU A 26 -20.42 -8.34 -24.63
N ARG A 27 -21.20 -7.98 -23.60
CA ARG A 27 -21.67 -6.61 -23.41
C ARG A 27 -20.83 -5.92 -22.34
N ASN A 28 -20.07 -4.89 -22.73
CA ASN A 28 -19.31 -4.04 -21.82
C ASN A 28 -20.28 -3.16 -21.01
N TYR A 29 -20.26 -3.28 -19.69
CA TYR A 29 -21.10 -2.53 -18.74
C TYR A 29 -20.40 -1.28 -18.19
N GLY A 30 -19.10 -1.15 -18.42
CA GLY A 30 -18.28 -0.04 -17.96
C GLY A 30 -16.83 -0.46 -17.83
N THR A 31 -15.92 0.48 -18.07
CA THR A 31 -14.49 0.31 -17.83
C THR A 31 -14.07 1.31 -16.76
N LEU A 32 -13.51 0.78 -15.68
CA LEU A 32 -12.91 1.57 -14.61
C LEU A 32 -11.48 1.92 -15.03
N PRO A 33 -11.10 3.21 -15.07
CA PRO A 33 -9.70 3.59 -15.17
C PRO A 33 -9.00 3.16 -13.87
N VAL A 34 -7.83 2.54 -14.00
CA VAL A 34 -7.07 2.02 -12.85
C VAL A 34 -5.79 2.81 -12.69
N GLU A 35 -5.79 3.70 -11.69
CA GLU A 35 -4.61 4.41 -11.23
C GLU A 35 -3.80 3.50 -10.32
N MET A 36 -2.51 3.32 -10.60
CA MET A 36 -1.61 2.58 -9.72
C MET A 36 -0.94 3.54 -8.74
N ILE A 37 -1.36 3.50 -7.47
CA ILE A 37 -0.80 4.31 -6.39
C ILE A 37 -0.21 3.38 -5.35
N ASP A 38 1.08 3.50 -5.06
CA ASP A 38 1.81 2.66 -4.10
C ASP A 38 1.57 1.14 -4.30
N PHE A 39 1.63 0.69 -5.56
CA PHE A 39 1.37 -0.69 -5.98
C PHE A 39 -0.06 -1.19 -5.73
N ARG A 40 -1.02 -0.28 -5.53
CA ARG A 40 -2.44 -0.61 -5.39
C ARG A 40 -3.24 -0.13 -6.61
N PRO A 41 -4.08 -0.98 -7.21
CA PRO A 41 -4.99 -0.58 -8.28
C PRO A 41 -6.15 0.19 -7.65
N THR A 42 -6.33 1.43 -8.08
CA THR A 42 -7.33 2.33 -7.52
C THR A 42 -8.18 2.96 -8.61
N THR A 43 -9.41 3.36 -8.27
CA THR A 43 -10.28 4.15 -9.13
C THR A 43 -10.94 5.26 -8.33
N MET A 44 -11.26 6.35 -9.03
CA MET A 44 -12.14 7.38 -8.49
C MET A 44 -13.58 6.87 -8.45
N VAL A 45 -14.27 7.20 -7.36
CA VAL A 45 -15.70 6.97 -7.13
C VAL A 45 -16.29 8.20 -6.45
N GLN A 46 -17.61 8.26 -6.39
CA GLN A 46 -18.32 9.32 -5.69
C GLN A 46 -19.12 8.76 -4.52
N ILE A 47 -18.87 9.26 -3.31
CA ILE A 47 -19.62 8.91 -2.09
C ILE A 47 -20.47 10.10 -1.68
N ASN A 48 -21.79 9.98 -1.81
CA ASN A 48 -22.74 11.05 -1.47
C ASN A 48 -22.38 12.42 -2.09
N GLY A 49 -21.91 12.42 -3.34
CA GLY A 49 -21.49 13.64 -4.05
C GLY A 49 -20.02 14.07 -3.82
N VAL A 50 -19.26 13.34 -2.99
CA VAL A 50 -17.84 13.63 -2.73
C VAL A 50 -16.97 12.66 -3.53
N ASP A 51 -16.10 13.20 -4.38
CA ASP A 51 -15.13 12.41 -5.13
C ASP A 51 -14.05 11.87 -4.19
N THR A 52 -13.78 10.58 -4.29
CA THR A 52 -12.78 9.90 -3.47
C THR A 52 -12.26 8.68 -4.19
N ARG A 53 -11.16 8.14 -3.69
CA ARG A 53 -10.46 7.02 -4.31
C ARG A 53 -10.69 5.75 -3.52
N PHE A 54 -10.89 4.65 -4.22
CA PHE A 54 -11.00 3.32 -3.65
C PHE A 54 -10.05 2.36 -4.34
N ILE A 55 -9.53 1.40 -3.58
CA ILE A 55 -8.78 0.25 -4.08
C ILE A 55 -9.76 -0.74 -4.69
N LEU A 56 -9.40 -1.28 -5.86
CA LEU A 56 -10.11 -2.37 -6.49
C LEU A 56 -9.61 -3.68 -5.91
N ASP A 57 -10.40 -4.30 -5.02
CA ASP A 57 -9.97 -5.43 -4.21
C ASP A 57 -10.83 -6.67 -4.50
N THR A 58 -10.34 -7.51 -5.40
CA THR A 58 -10.98 -8.79 -5.74
C THR A 58 -10.85 -9.84 -4.63
N GLY A 59 -9.93 -9.66 -3.67
CA GLY A 59 -9.76 -10.51 -2.50
C GLY A 59 -10.68 -10.14 -1.33
N ALA A 60 -11.21 -8.91 -1.31
CA ALA A 60 -12.21 -8.48 -0.35
C ALA A 60 -13.60 -9.05 -0.70
N PHE A 61 -14.22 -9.77 0.23
CA PHE A 61 -15.56 -10.33 0.01
C PHE A 61 -16.65 -9.25 -0.05
N PHE A 62 -16.40 -8.08 0.55
CA PHE A 62 -17.34 -6.98 0.64
C PHE A 62 -16.63 -5.63 0.60
N ASN A 63 -17.34 -4.59 0.16
CA ASN A 63 -16.85 -3.23 0.23
C ASN A 63 -16.53 -2.85 1.68
N ALA A 64 -15.35 -2.29 1.90
CA ALA A 64 -14.88 -1.94 3.24
C ALA A 64 -14.19 -0.58 3.25
N MET A 65 -14.04 0.02 4.42
CA MET A 65 -13.19 1.20 4.64
C MET A 65 -12.81 1.31 6.12
N SER A 66 -11.76 2.06 6.45
CA SER A 66 -11.40 2.30 7.84
C SER A 66 -12.40 3.22 8.54
N ASP A 67 -12.37 3.25 9.87
CA ASP A 67 -13.11 4.22 10.67
C ASP A 67 -12.71 5.67 10.32
N ALA A 68 -11.46 5.90 9.93
CA ALA A 68 -10.95 7.21 9.52
C ALA A 68 -11.47 7.62 8.13
N ASN A 69 -11.51 6.71 7.14
CA ASN A 69 -12.13 7.00 5.85
C ASN A 69 -13.62 7.33 6.01
N ALA A 70 -14.35 6.56 6.82
CA ALA A 70 -15.77 6.82 7.08
C ALA A 70 -15.98 8.19 7.78
N SER A 71 -15.11 8.53 8.74
CA SER A 71 -15.11 9.84 9.41
C SER A 71 -14.83 10.99 8.43
N ALA A 72 -13.81 10.84 7.57
CA ALA A 72 -13.46 11.84 6.56
C ALA A 72 -14.58 12.09 5.55
N LEU A 73 -15.32 11.03 5.19
CA LEU A 73 -16.50 11.08 4.32
C LEU A 73 -17.79 11.48 5.06
N LYS A 74 -17.72 11.72 6.38
CA LYS A 74 -18.84 12.10 7.24
C LYS A 74 -20.01 11.10 7.17
N LEU A 75 -19.68 9.80 7.14
CA LEU A 75 -20.67 8.74 7.08
C LEU A 75 -21.19 8.37 8.46
N ASP A 76 -22.51 8.23 8.55
CA ASP A 76 -23.14 7.65 9.74
C ASP A 76 -22.86 6.16 9.81
N THR A 77 -22.32 5.72 10.94
CA THR A 77 -21.98 4.32 11.20
C THR A 77 -22.83 3.78 12.34
N ARG A 78 -23.20 2.51 12.24
CA ARG A 78 -23.88 1.76 13.30
C ARG A 78 -23.03 0.55 13.67
N PHE A 79 -23.05 0.14 14.93
CA PHE A 79 -22.41 -1.10 15.34
C PHE A 79 -22.96 -2.28 14.53
N ALA A 80 -22.07 -3.15 14.08
CA ALA A 80 -22.49 -4.41 13.52
C ALA A 80 -23.14 -5.28 14.62
N PRO A 81 -23.96 -6.28 14.25
CA PRO A 81 -24.50 -7.24 15.21
C PRO A 81 -23.39 -7.85 16.08
N LEU A 82 -23.72 -8.19 17.34
CA LEU A 82 -22.77 -8.80 18.26
C LEU A 82 -22.14 -10.07 17.65
N GLY A 83 -20.82 -10.17 17.69
CA GLY A 83 -20.07 -11.30 17.13
C GLY A 83 -19.80 -11.20 15.63
N PHE A 84 -20.14 -10.08 14.99
CA PHE A 84 -19.74 -9.80 13.61
C PHE A 84 -18.37 -9.10 13.61
N TYR A 85 -17.42 -9.71 12.92
CA TYR A 85 -16.06 -9.22 12.73
C TYR A 85 -15.68 -9.40 11.26
N ILE A 86 -14.67 -8.66 10.82
CA ILE A 86 -13.99 -8.93 9.56
C ILE A 86 -12.71 -9.70 9.86
N THR A 87 -12.38 -10.64 8.99
CA THR A 87 -11.21 -11.49 9.12
C THR A 87 -10.40 -11.40 7.83
N GLY A 88 -9.09 -11.39 7.95
CA GLY A 88 -8.15 -11.42 6.84
C GLY A 88 -6.72 -11.47 7.36
N VAL A 89 -5.76 -11.03 6.54
CA VAL A 89 -4.35 -10.94 6.95
C VAL A 89 -4.22 -10.09 8.23
N GLY A 90 -3.57 -10.64 9.25
CA GLY A 90 -3.42 -10.00 10.56
C GLY A 90 -4.46 -10.41 11.60
N GLY A 91 -5.46 -11.21 11.20
CA GLY A 91 -6.51 -11.75 12.08
C GLY A 91 -7.83 -10.97 12.01
N ASP A 92 -8.54 -10.95 13.13
CA ASP A 92 -9.89 -10.38 13.22
C ASP A 92 -9.86 -8.91 13.63
N SER A 93 -10.82 -8.15 13.11
CA SER A 93 -11.09 -6.78 13.50
C SER A 93 -12.57 -6.54 13.74
N SER A 94 -12.86 -5.71 14.74
CA SER A 94 -14.21 -5.28 15.02
C SER A 94 -14.74 -4.37 13.91
N VAL A 95 -16.04 -4.42 13.66
CA VAL A 95 -16.62 -3.67 12.55
C VAL A 95 -17.93 -2.97 12.89
N ARG A 96 -18.16 -1.90 12.15
CA ARG A 96 -19.38 -1.12 12.03
C ARG A 96 -19.90 -1.25 10.61
N ILE A 97 -21.10 -0.74 10.37
CA ILE A 97 -21.70 -0.68 9.04
C ILE A 97 -22.05 0.77 8.73
N ALA A 98 -21.63 1.24 7.56
CA ALA A 98 -22.11 2.49 6.97
C ALA A 98 -23.06 2.19 5.80
N SER A 99 -24.02 3.08 5.59
CA SER A 99 -24.88 3.06 4.41
C SER A 99 -24.61 4.32 3.58
N VAL A 100 -24.08 4.12 2.38
CA VAL A 100 -23.87 5.18 1.39
C VAL A 100 -25.16 5.34 0.59
N LYS A 101 -25.71 6.56 0.56
CA LYS A 101 -26.98 6.84 -0.11
C LYS A 101 -26.82 6.81 -1.61
N ASP A 102 -25.80 7.51 -2.11
CA ASP A 102 -25.45 7.61 -3.51
C ASP A 102 -23.99 7.22 -3.71
N PHE A 103 -23.77 6.13 -4.43
CA PHE A 103 -22.46 5.59 -4.78
C PHE A 103 -22.28 5.71 -6.30
N GLY A 104 -21.52 6.72 -6.73
CA GLY A 104 -21.17 6.93 -8.12
C GLY A 104 -19.96 6.10 -8.52
N ILE A 105 -20.08 5.34 -9.61
CA ILE A 105 -19.00 4.54 -10.19
C ILE A 105 -19.21 4.42 -11.70
N VAL A 106 -18.15 4.57 -12.50
CA VAL A 106 -18.28 4.75 -13.96
C VAL A 106 -19.31 5.87 -14.25
N ASP A 107 -20.26 5.65 -15.15
CA ASP A 107 -21.35 6.56 -15.52
C ASP A 107 -22.67 6.20 -14.83
N THR A 108 -22.62 5.53 -13.67
CA THR A 108 -23.80 5.11 -12.92
C THR A 108 -23.76 5.52 -11.46
N THR A 109 -24.95 5.69 -10.88
CA THR A 109 -25.13 5.91 -9.45
C THR A 109 -25.93 4.75 -8.88
N LEU A 110 -25.33 4.02 -7.96
CA LEU A 110 -25.99 2.99 -7.18
C LEU A 110 -26.50 3.59 -5.88
N HIS A 111 -27.65 3.11 -5.40
CA HIS A 111 -28.26 3.65 -4.20
C HIS A 111 -28.22 2.66 -3.03
N ASN A 112 -28.06 3.18 -1.82
CA ASN A 112 -28.08 2.42 -0.56
C ASN A 112 -27.04 1.30 -0.48
N ILE A 113 -25.82 1.58 -0.95
CA ILE A 113 -24.70 0.65 -0.90
C ILE A 113 -24.15 0.60 0.52
N GLN A 114 -23.97 -0.60 1.06
CA GLN A 114 -23.39 -0.81 2.38
C GLN A 114 -21.89 -0.96 2.31
N PHE A 115 -21.21 -0.49 3.34
CA PHE A 115 -19.79 -0.69 3.57
C PHE A 115 -19.58 -1.24 4.97
N ILE A 116 -18.68 -2.21 5.08
CA ILE A 116 -18.09 -2.57 6.37
C ILE A 116 -17.12 -1.45 6.74
N VAL A 117 -17.17 -1.01 8.00
CA VAL A 117 -16.30 0.05 8.51
C VAL A 117 -15.50 -0.47 9.68
N GLY A 118 -14.18 -0.49 9.57
CA GLY A 118 -13.27 -1.00 10.60
C GLY A 118 -12.08 -1.73 9.98
N GLY A 119 -11.27 -2.34 10.84
CA GLY A 119 -9.99 -2.93 10.44
C GLY A 119 -8.90 -1.89 10.20
N SER A 120 -7.73 -2.37 9.82
CA SER A 120 -6.58 -1.50 9.56
C SER A 120 -6.76 -0.65 8.31
N ASP A 121 -6.26 0.59 8.37
CA ASP A 121 -6.38 1.55 7.28
C ASP A 121 -5.38 1.26 6.15
N ALA A 122 -5.91 1.04 4.94
CA ALA A 122 -5.14 0.82 3.71
C ALA A 122 -4.88 2.12 2.91
N GLY A 123 -5.26 3.28 3.46
CA GLY A 123 -5.24 4.63 2.88
C GLY A 123 -6.51 5.01 2.13
N TYR A 124 -7.18 4.01 1.55
CA TYR A 124 -8.41 4.18 0.78
C TYR A 124 -9.41 3.08 1.17
N GLY A 125 -10.69 3.30 0.87
CA GLY A 125 -11.67 2.22 0.97
C GLY A 125 -11.44 1.15 -0.09
N LEU A 126 -12.02 -0.03 0.14
CA LEU A 126 -11.93 -1.21 -0.72
C LEU A 126 -13.26 -1.42 -1.45
N LEU A 127 -13.22 -1.64 -2.76
CA LEU A 127 -14.33 -2.17 -3.53
C LEU A 127 -14.17 -3.67 -3.65
N GLY A 128 -15.10 -4.41 -3.03
CA GLY A 128 -15.03 -5.86 -2.91
C GLY A 128 -15.89 -6.61 -3.94
N ALA A 129 -15.87 -7.94 -3.82
CA ALA A 129 -16.59 -8.88 -4.68
C ALA A 129 -18.11 -8.67 -4.70
N ASN A 130 -18.71 -8.08 -3.65
CA ASN A 130 -20.14 -7.73 -3.65
C ASN A 130 -20.52 -6.70 -4.72
N LEU A 131 -19.55 -5.97 -5.28
CA LEU A 131 -19.70 -5.09 -6.43
C LEU A 131 -18.94 -5.59 -7.66
N LEU A 132 -17.71 -6.08 -7.48
CA LEU A 132 -16.83 -6.47 -8.60
C LEU A 132 -17.23 -7.82 -9.23
N ASP A 133 -17.82 -8.73 -8.46
CA ASP A 133 -18.13 -10.11 -8.90
C ASP A 133 -19.63 -10.32 -9.21
N VAL A 134 -20.37 -9.23 -9.45
CA VAL A 134 -21.79 -9.32 -9.86
C VAL A 134 -21.95 -9.65 -11.34
N VAL A 135 -20.87 -9.53 -12.11
CA VAL A 135 -20.78 -9.77 -13.56
C VAL A 135 -19.43 -10.41 -13.88
N ASP A 136 -19.17 -10.75 -15.14
CA ASP A 136 -17.84 -11.22 -15.57
C ASP A 136 -16.85 -10.05 -15.55
N LEU A 137 -15.59 -10.34 -15.25
CA LEU A 137 -14.58 -9.34 -14.91
C LEU A 137 -13.34 -9.48 -15.79
N GLU A 138 -12.96 -8.40 -16.48
CA GLU A 138 -11.67 -8.27 -17.14
C GLU A 138 -10.73 -7.44 -16.27
N ILE A 139 -9.55 -7.99 -15.97
CA ILE A 139 -8.47 -7.36 -15.22
C ILE A 139 -7.30 -7.19 -16.19
N ASP A 140 -6.99 -5.93 -16.53
CA ASP A 140 -5.85 -5.55 -17.37
C ASP A 140 -5.14 -4.35 -16.71
N LEU A 141 -4.50 -4.64 -15.58
CA LEU A 141 -3.79 -3.62 -14.79
C LEU A 141 -2.62 -3.03 -15.58
N ALA A 142 -2.02 -3.79 -16.50
CA ALA A 142 -0.94 -3.33 -17.38
C ALA A 142 -1.40 -2.20 -18.32
N ALA A 143 -2.65 -2.27 -18.82
CA ALA A 143 -3.27 -1.20 -19.57
C ALA A 143 -4.01 -0.17 -18.68
N GLY A 144 -3.93 -0.30 -17.35
CA GLY A 144 -4.57 0.61 -16.41
C GLY A 144 -6.09 0.57 -16.48
N LYS A 145 -6.69 -0.61 -16.63
CA LYS A 145 -8.15 -0.76 -16.71
C LYS A 145 -8.68 -2.02 -16.03
N LEU A 146 -9.93 -1.93 -15.60
CA LEU A 146 -10.74 -3.06 -15.18
C LEU A 146 -12.12 -2.91 -15.82
N THR A 147 -12.59 -3.95 -16.53
CA THR A 147 -13.82 -3.85 -17.32
C THR A 147 -14.85 -4.88 -16.87
N LEU A 148 -16.09 -4.41 -16.73
CA LEU A 148 -17.23 -5.21 -16.31
C LEU A 148 -17.98 -5.70 -17.55
N PHE A 149 -18.23 -7.01 -17.64
CA PHE A 149 -18.90 -7.63 -18.78
C PHE A 149 -20.10 -8.47 -18.39
N LYS A 150 -21.16 -8.39 -19.20
CA LYS A 150 -22.19 -9.42 -19.22
C LYS A 150 -22.02 -10.30 -20.45
N THR A 151 -21.80 -11.60 -20.22
CA THR A 151 -21.87 -12.62 -21.26
C THR A 151 -23.32 -13.07 -21.52
N ASP A 152 -23.63 -13.33 -22.78
CA ASP A 152 -24.93 -13.83 -23.23
C ASP A 152 -24.72 -14.92 -24.29
N HIS A 153 -25.25 -16.12 -24.07
CA HIS A 153 -25.09 -17.31 -24.94
C HIS A 153 -23.62 -17.70 -25.21
N CYS A 154 -22.77 -17.66 -24.17
CA CYS A 154 -21.32 -17.87 -24.29
C CYS A 154 -20.81 -19.23 -23.80
N ASP A 155 -21.71 -20.20 -23.59
CA ASP A 155 -21.41 -21.49 -22.94
C ASP A 155 -20.29 -22.31 -23.60
N LYS A 156 -20.04 -22.06 -24.90
CA LYS A 156 -19.02 -22.74 -25.70
C LYS A 156 -17.94 -21.80 -26.23
N ALA A 157 -18.03 -20.51 -25.91
CA ALA A 157 -17.11 -19.51 -26.41
C ALA A 157 -15.81 -19.51 -25.61
N VAL A 158 -14.70 -19.28 -26.31
CA VAL A 158 -13.42 -18.93 -25.71
C VAL A 158 -13.41 -17.43 -25.49
N LEU A 159 -13.35 -17.00 -24.22
CA LEU A 159 -13.49 -15.58 -23.85
C LEU A 159 -12.14 -14.86 -23.73
N ALA A 160 -11.05 -15.46 -24.21
CA ALA A 160 -9.76 -14.80 -24.45
C ALA A 160 -9.81 -13.90 -25.71
N TYR A 161 -10.77 -12.98 -25.77
CA TYR A 161 -11.17 -12.29 -27.01
C TYR A 161 -10.13 -11.28 -27.52
N TRP A 162 -9.22 -10.82 -26.66
CA TRP A 162 -8.10 -9.96 -27.03
C TRP A 162 -6.99 -10.71 -27.77
N VAL A 163 -6.99 -12.04 -27.70
CA VAL A 163 -5.99 -12.88 -28.36
C VAL A 163 -6.33 -13.05 -29.82
N LYS A 164 -5.39 -12.69 -30.70
CA LYS A 164 -5.53 -12.86 -32.15
C LYS A 164 -5.71 -14.35 -32.50
N ALA A 165 -6.34 -14.61 -33.64
CA ALA A 165 -6.51 -15.98 -34.13
C ALA A 165 -5.15 -16.72 -34.22
N GLY A 166 -5.03 -17.84 -33.51
CA GLY A 166 -3.80 -18.62 -33.41
C GLY A 166 -2.83 -18.20 -32.30
N GLY A 167 -3.15 -17.15 -31.53
CA GLY A 167 -2.40 -16.77 -30.34
C GLY A 167 -2.64 -17.73 -29.16
N GLU A 168 -1.68 -17.78 -28.25
CA GLU A 168 -1.73 -18.64 -27.07
C GLU A 168 -2.41 -17.90 -25.90
N TYR A 169 -3.16 -18.67 -25.10
CA TYR A 169 -3.76 -18.22 -23.86
C TYR A 169 -3.83 -19.40 -22.89
N ASN A 170 -3.85 -19.08 -21.60
CA ASN A 170 -4.11 -20.05 -20.55
C ASN A 170 -5.60 -20.04 -20.20
N VAL A 171 -6.10 -21.20 -19.78
CA VAL A 171 -7.44 -21.35 -19.21
C VAL A 171 -7.38 -22.22 -17.97
N VAL A 172 -8.09 -21.81 -16.92
CA VAL A 172 -8.24 -22.57 -15.68
C VAL A 172 -9.69 -22.61 -15.24
N ASP A 173 -10.08 -23.69 -14.58
CA ASP A 173 -11.38 -23.79 -13.92
C ASP A 173 -11.35 -23.03 -12.59
N LEU A 174 -12.44 -22.32 -12.29
CA LEU A 174 -12.63 -21.62 -11.01
C LEU A 174 -13.09 -22.59 -9.93
N GLU A 175 -12.38 -22.60 -8.80
CA GLU A 175 -12.76 -23.38 -7.63
C GLU A 175 -13.97 -22.77 -6.91
N GLN A 176 -14.79 -23.61 -6.30
CA GLN A 176 -15.92 -23.14 -5.50
C GLN A 176 -15.42 -22.81 -4.10
N ALA A 177 -15.82 -21.66 -3.57
CA ALA A 177 -15.70 -21.40 -2.14
C ALA A 177 -16.59 -22.36 -1.33
N SER A 178 -16.16 -22.74 -0.12
CA SER A 178 -17.00 -23.61 0.72
C SER A 178 -18.29 -22.93 1.14
N ASP A 179 -18.27 -21.61 1.37
CA ASP A 179 -19.50 -20.83 1.48
C ASP A 179 -19.96 -20.40 0.09
N SER A 180 -21.14 -20.87 -0.33
CA SER A 180 -21.78 -20.48 -1.59
C SER A 180 -22.05 -18.98 -1.75
N ARG A 181 -22.00 -18.21 -0.66
CA ARG A 181 -22.14 -16.75 -0.66
C ARG A 181 -20.81 -16.04 -0.90
N ASP A 182 -19.69 -16.71 -0.68
CA ASP A 182 -18.39 -16.20 -1.03
C ASP A 182 -18.20 -16.32 -2.55
N ARG A 183 -18.08 -15.16 -3.17
CA ARG A 183 -18.00 -14.98 -4.62
C ARG A 183 -16.58 -14.68 -5.09
N ARG A 184 -15.61 -14.67 -4.17
CA ARG A 184 -14.22 -14.40 -4.53
C ARG A 184 -13.69 -15.46 -5.50
N THR A 185 -12.75 -15.06 -6.35
CA THR A 185 -12.24 -15.91 -7.43
C THR A 185 -11.08 -16.78 -6.96
N PHE A 186 -11.30 -18.09 -6.92
CA PHE A 186 -10.28 -19.07 -6.56
C PHE A 186 -9.82 -19.89 -7.76
N VAL A 187 -8.51 -20.09 -7.88
CA VAL A 187 -7.90 -20.92 -8.92
C VAL A 187 -6.93 -21.93 -8.31
N ARG A 188 -6.78 -23.08 -8.98
CA ARG A 188 -5.80 -24.08 -8.59
C ARG A 188 -4.45 -23.76 -9.21
N VAL A 189 -3.43 -23.63 -8.36
CA VAL A 189 -2.03 -23.50 -8.79
C VAL A 189 -1.20 -24.66 -8.25
N THR A 190 0.03 -24.79 -8.75
CA THR A 190 0.99 -25.79 -8.28
C THR A 190 2.29 -25.10 -7.88
N ILE A 191 2.76 -25.33 -6.64
CA ILE A 191 4.08 -24.91 -6.14
C ILE A 191 4.92 -26.15 -5.90
N ASN A 192 6.09 -26.26 -6.52
CA ASN A 192 7.01 -27.41 -6.39
C ASN A 192 6.29 -28.77 -6.53
N GLY A 193 5.36 -28.87 -7.50
CA GLY A 193 4.55 -30.07 -7.73
C GLY A 193 3.39 -30.31 -6.73
N LYS A 194 3.16 -29.42 -5.76
CA LYS A 194 2.04 -29.48 -4.81
C LYS A 194 0.92 -28.53 -5.17
N LYS A 195 -0.32 -29.03 -5.16
CA LYS A 195 -1.51 -28.22 -5.40
C LYS A 195 -1.74 -27.24 -4.24
N VAL A 196 -2.01 -26.00 -4.61
CA VAL A 196 -2.23 -24.86 -3.73
C VAL A 196 -3.49 -24.16 -4.23
N ARG A 197 -4.41 -23.81 -3.32
CA ARG A 197 -5.59 -23.02 -3.66
C ARG A 197 -5.26 -21.54 -3.57
N ALA A 198 -5.27 -20.85 -4.71
CA ALA A 198 -4.93 -19.44 -4.77
C ALA A 198 -6.17 -18.56 -4.95
N LEU A 199 -6.23 -17.48 -4.18
CA LEU A 199 -7.20 -16.41 -4.35
C LEU A 199 -6.63 -15.36 -5.31
N VAL A 200 -7.40 -14.95 -6.31
CA VAL A 200 -7.06 -13.79 -7.15
C VAL A 200 -7.37 -12.54 -6.34
N ASP A 201 -6.33 -11.78 -5.99
CA ASP A 201 -6.43 -10.69 -5.02
C ASP A 201 -5.68 -9.45 -5.50
N SER A 202 -6.43 -8.54 -6.14
CA SER A 202 -5.91 -7.23 -6.57
C SER A 202 -5.74 -6.21 -5.44
N GLY A 203 -6.27 -6.48 -4.24
CA GLY A 203 -6.02 -5.66 -3.05
C GLY A 203 -4.67 -5.95 -2.40
N SER A 204 -4.13 -7.16 -2.62
CA SER A 204 -2.79 -7.53 -2.20
C SER A 204 -1.72 -6.94 -3.13
N PRO A 205 -0.79 -6.10 -2.63
CA PRO A 205 0.23 -5.51 -3.47
C PRO A 205 1.16 -6.57 -4.07
N ALA A 206 1.37 -7.70 -3.37
CA ALA A 206 2.26 -8.78 -3.80
C ALA A 206 1.57 -10.13 -3.74
N THR A 207 2.18 -11.12 -4.36
CA THR A 207 1.78 -12.51 -4.25
C THR A 207 2.36 -13.11 -2.97
N PHE A 208 1.50 -13.67 -2.13
CA PHE A 208 1.87 -14.28 -0.85
C PHE A 208 1.48 -15.76 -0.80
N LEU A 209 2.41 -16.61 -0.37
CA LEU A 209 2.16 -18.02 -0.06
C LEU A 209 2.05 -18.17 1.46
N GLY A 210 0.95 -18.75 1.95
CA GLY A 210 0.76 -18.98 3.37
C GLY A 210 1.81 -19.95 3.93
N LEU A 211 2.26 -19.74 5.17
CA LEU A 211 3.33 -20.50 5.81
C LEU A 211 3.09 -22.02 5.76
N GLN A 212 1.85 -22.46 6.01
CA GLN A 212 1.52 -23.88 5.98
C GLN A 212 1.57 -24.45 4.56
N ALA A 213 1.15 -23.68 3.55
CA ALA A 213 1.24 -24.08 2.15
C ALA A 213 2.71 -24.16 1.70
N ALA A 214 3.55 -23.20 2.11
CA ALA A 214 4.99 -23.22 1.86
C ALA A 214 5.65 -24.49 2.43
N LYS A 215 5.35 -24.84 3.68
CA LYS A 215 5.83 -26.09 4.32
C LYS A 215 5.38 -27.33 3.57
N ARG A 216 4.10 -27.40 3.15
CA ARG A 216 3.58 -28.52 2.35
C ARG A 216 4.26 -28.62 0.97
N ALA A 217 4.66 -27.49 0.40
CA ALA A 217 5.41 -27.39 -0.85
C ALA A 217 6.92 -27.65 -0.70
N GLY A 218 7.39 -27.98 0.51
CA GLY A 218 8.79 -28.32 0.77
C GLY A 218 9.73 -27.10 0.84
N ILE A 219 9.19 -25.91 1.08
CA ILE A 219 9.99 -24.69 1.26
C ILE A 219 10.48 -24.64 2.70
N ASP A 220 11.80 -24.63 2.88
CA ASP A 220 12.48 -24.47 4.16
C ASP A 220 12.76 -23.00 4.43
N LEU A 221 12.14 -22.43 5.48
CA LEU A 221 12.33 -21.03 5.84
C LEU A 221 13.60 -20.75 6.65
N ASP A 222 14.26 -21.81 7.14
CA ASP A 222 15.55 -21.69 7.83
C ASP A 222 16.74 -21.81 6.86
N ALA A 223 16.46 -21.97 5.56
CA ALA A 223 17.48 -22.06 4.53
C ALA A 223 18.29 -20.75 4.41
N PRO A 224 19.62 -20.82 4.16
CA PRO A 224 20.49 -19.64 4.16
C PRO A 224 20.14 -18.56 3.12
N ASP A 225 19.41 -18.90 2.07
CA ASP A 225 19.00 -17.99 0.99
C ASP A 225 17.62 -17.34 1.22
N VAL A 226 16.91 -17.73 2.29
CA VAL A 226 15.67 -17.09 2.72
C VAL A 226 15.98 -15.76 3.40
N LYS A 227 15.26 -14.71 3.00
CA LYS A 227 15.41 -13.37 3.58
C LYS A 227 14.19 -13.01 4.41
N VAL A 228 14.38 -12.60 5.66
CA VAL A 228 13.32 -11.96 6.43
C VAL A 228 12.99 -10.63 5.77
N MET A 229 11.71 -10.40 5.49
CA MET A 229 11.20 -9.18 4.87
C MET A 229 10.48 -8.33 5.90
N SER A 230 10.18 -7.08 5.54
CA SER A 230 9.39 -6.20 6.38
C SER A 230 8.01 -6.82 6.64
N PRO A 231 7.53 -6.83 7.91
CA PRO A 231 6.19 -7.30 8.21
C PRO A 231 5.14 -6.58 7.37
N THR A 232 4.05 -7.28 7.06
CA THR A 232 2.91 -6.74 6.32
C THR A 232 1.65 -6.80 7.16
N TYR A 233 0.55 -6.23 6.68
CA TYR A 233 -0.75 -6.28 7.33
C TYR A 233 -1.84 -6.23 6.28
N GLY A 234 -3.03 -6.72 6.64
CA GLY A 234 -4.26 -6.53 5.88
C GLY A 234 -5.31 -5.89 6.76
N VAL A 235 -6.57 -6.29 6.58
CA VAL A 235 -7.70 -5.72 7.35
C VAL A 235 -7.65 -6.06 8.84
N GLY A 236 -6.93 -7.11 9.24
CA GLY A 236 -6.77 -7.50 10.64
C GLY A 236 -5.89 -6.55 11.44
N ASN A 237 -5.91 -6.68 12.76
CA ASN A 237 -5.32 -5.71 13.69
C ASN A 237 -3.84 -5.96 14.09
N ARG A 238 -3.12 -6.84 13.39
CA ARG A 238 -1.71 -7.17 13.69
C ARG A 238 -0.84 -7.18 12.44
N MET A 239 0.42 -6.79 12.65
CA MET A 239 1.48 -7.01 11.67
C MET A 239 1.84 -8.50 11.61
N VAL A 240 2.10 -8.99 10.42
CA VAL A 240 2.42 -10.40 10.13
C VAL A 240 3.80 -10.50 9.51
N LYS A 241 4.57 -11.51 9.94
CA LYS A 241 5.92 -11.74 9.44
C LYS A 241 5.90 -12.26 8.01
N THR A 242 6.91 -11.85 7.26
CA THR A 242 7.08 -12.22 5.86
C THR A 242 8.52 -12.64 5.59
N TRP A 243 8.68 -13.52 4.62
CA TRP A 243 9.98 -13.99 4.14
C TRP A 243 9.99 -14.02 2.62
N LEU A 244 11.13 -13.77 2.00
CA LEU A 244 11.35 -14.03 0.58
C LEU A 244 12.04 -15.38 0.45
N ALA A 245 11.36 -16.35 -0.18
CA ALA A 245 11.86 -17.71 -0.36
C ALA A 245 11.88 -18.10 -1.84
N ARG A 246 12.79 -19.01 -2.22
CA ARG A 246 12.84 -19.54 -3.59
C ARG A 246 11.77 -20.60 -3.79
N VAL A 247 11.20 -20.63 -4.99
CA VAL A 247 10.32 -21.68 -5.48
C VAL A 247 10.94 -22.27 -6.75
N ASP A 248 11.01 -23.60 -6.80
CA ASP A 248 11.57 -24.30 -7.95
C ASP A 248 10.65 -24.16 -9.15
N SER A 249 9.34 -24.31 -8.92
CA SER A 249 8.32 -24.18 -9.96
C SER A 249 7.01 -23.63 -9.42
N PHE A 250 6.41 -22.69 -10.14
CA PHE A 250 5.01 -22.29 -10.04
C PHE A 250 4.29 -22.62 -11.35
N SER A 251 3.10 -23.22 -11.29
CA SER A 251 2.28 -23.48 -12.48
C SER A 251 0.83 -23.08 -12.27
N VAL A 252 0.22 -22.48 -13.30
CA VAL A 252 -1.20 -22.14 -13.37
C VAL A 252 -1.69 -22.37 -14.80
N GLY A 253 -2.72 -23.20 -14.97
CA GLY A 253 -3.12 -23.66 -16.31
C GLY A 253 -1.98 -24.38 -17.03
N THR A 254 -1.63 -23.91 -18.23
CA THR A 254 -0.49 -24.42 -19.02
C THR A 254 0.81 -23.67 -18.76
N GLU A 255 0.76 -22.55 -18.05
CA GLU A 255 1.93 -21.75 -17.72
C GLU A 255 2.74 -22.40 -16.59
N THR A 256 4.07 -22.36 -16.73
CA THR A 256 4.99 -22.79 -15.69
C THR A 256 6.18 -21.85 -15.62
N ILE A 257 6.39 -21.29 -14.44
CA ILE A 257 7.49 -20.39 -14.09
C ILE A 257 8.47 -21.17 -13.24
N GLN A 258 9.74 -21.20 -13.65
CA GLN A 258 10.80 -21.91 -12.97
C GLN A 258 11.69 -20.93 -12.19
N HIS A 259 12.23 -21.38 -11.06
CA HIS A 259 13.26 -20.69 -10.28
C HIS A 259 12.90 -19.25 -9.88
N SER A 260 11.66 -19.04 -9.42
CA SER A 260 11.21 -17.73 -8.95
C SER A 260 11.44 -17.55 -7.45
N GLN A 261 11.16 -16.34 -6.95
CA GLN A 261 11.06 -16.07 -5.52
C GLN A 261 9.63 -15.63 -5.21
N VAL A 262 9.10 -16.07 -4.07
CA VAL A 262 7.77 -15.69 -3.61
C VAL A 262 7.85 -15.21 -2.17
N LEU A 263 6.96 -14.29 -1.80
CA LEU A 263 6.80 -13.92 -0.40
C LEU A 263 6.02 -15.02 0.32
N VAL A 264 6.56 -15.52 1.42
CA VAL A 264 5.88 -16.41 2.36
C VAL A 264 5.40 -15.56 3.53
N ILE A 265 4.16 -15.76 3.98
CA ILE A 265 3.54 -15.00 5.07
C ILE A 265 3.13 -15.93 6.24
N ASP A 266 3.34 -15.47 7.48
CA ASP A 266 2.91 -16.17 8.70
C ASP A 266 1.42 -16.00 9.00
N ASP A 267 0.58 -16.28 8.01
CA ASP A 267 -0.88 -16.12 8.06
C ASP A 267 -1.56 -17.25 7.27
N ASP A 268 -2.84 -17.49 7.56
CA ASP A 268 -3.72 -18.37 6.81
C ASP A 268 -4.79 -17.60 6.00
N PHE A 269 -4.59 -16.29 5.86
CA PHE A 269 -5.48 -15.31 5.23
C PHE A 269 -6.86 -15.22 5.89
N GLY A 270 -7.04 -15.87 7.04
CA GLY A 270 -8.19 -15.71 7.90
C GLY A 270 -9.44 -16.51 7.48
N ASP A 271 -9.42 -17.20 6.34
CA ASP A 271 -10.53 -18.07 5.92
C ASP A 271 -10.24 -19.57 6.04
N GLY A 272 -8.99 -19.95 6.33
CA GLY A 272 -8.57 -21.34 6.52
C GLY A 272 -8.63 -22.21 5.26
N GLU A 273 -8.92 -21.62 4.10
CA GLU A 273 -9.05 -22.32 2.81
C GLU A 273 -8.13 -21.78 1.74
N THR A 274 -7.73 -20.52 1.87
CA THR A 274 -6.78 -19.86 0.99
C THR A 274 -5.37 -20.29 1.38
N ASP A 275 -4.62 -20.79 0.39
CA ASP A 275 -3.23 -21.15 0.58
C ASP A 275 -2.28 -20.08 0.03
N MET A 276 -2.75 -19.25 -0.90
CA MET A 276 -1.95 -18.27 -1.62
C MET A 276 -2.82 -17.11 -2.11
N LEU A 277 -2.27 -15.90 -2.10
CA LEU A 277 -2.83 -14.74 -2.79
C LEU A 277 -2.05 -14.52 -4.09
N LEU A 278 -2.73 -14.44 -5.23
CA LEU A 278 -2.17 -13.94 -6.49
C LEU A 278 -2.39 -12.44 -6.54
N GLY A 279 -1.33 -11.70 -6.18
CA GLY A 279 -1.37 -10.26 -5.98
C GLY A 279 -1.22 -9.44 -7.25
N VAL A 280 -1.11 -8.12 -7.06
CA VAL A 280 -0.90 -7.13 -8.12
C VAL A 280 0.35 -7.40 -8.96
N ASP A 281 1.43 -7.93 -8.36
CA ASP A 281 2.63 -8.33 -9.09
C ASP A 281 2.37 -9.43 -10.15
N PHE A 282 1.48 -10.38 -9.86
CA PHE A 282 1.00 -11.36 -10.82
C PHE A 282 0.04 -10.69 -11.83
N LEU A 283 -0.92 -9.90 -11.35
CA LEU A 283 -1.96 -9.29 -12.20
C LEU A 283 -1.45 -8.17 -13.13
N LEU A 284 -0.31 -7.54 -12.84
CA LEU A 284 0.36 -6.60 -13.76
C LEU A 284 1.13 -7.30 -14.88
N ALA A 285 1.49 -8.56 -14.65
CA ALA A 285 2.17 -9.40 -15.63
C ALA A 285 1.19 -10.16 -16.54
N HIS A 286 -0.11 -10.08 -16.26
CA HIS A 286 -1.14 -10.84 -16.98
C HIS A 286 -2.33 -9.97 -17.35
N HIS A 287 -3.00 -10.34 -18.44
CA HIS A 287 -4.35 -9.86 -18.76
C HIS A 287 -5.30 -11.02 -18.59
N MET A 288 -6.30 -10.84 -17.72
CA MET A 288 -7.19 -11.89 -17.25
C MET A 288 -8.65 -11.55 -17.49
N PHE A 289 -9.43 -12.54 -17.87
CA PHE A 289 -10.89 -12.49 -17.94
C PHE A 289 -11.49 -13.61 -17.09
N ILE A 290 -12.23 -13.23 -16.06
CA ILE A 290 -12.93 -14.11 -15.13
C ILE A 290 -14.38 -14.24 -15.62
N ALA A 291 -14.68 -15.40 -16.19
CA ALA A 291 -16.00 -15.77 -16.68
C ALA A 291 -16.76 -16.55 -15.60
N ASN A 292 -17.43 -15.83 -14.72
CA ASN A 292 -18.15 -16.38 -13.57
C ASN A 292 -19.23 -17.37 -14.01
N GLY A 293 -20.00 -17.03 -15.05
CA GLY A 293 -21.03 -17.92 -15.60
C GLY A 293 -20.50 -19.24 -16.16
N LEU A 294 -19.28 -19.23 -16.69
CA LEU A 294 -18.61 -20.43 -17.24
C LEU A 294 -17.73 -21.15 -16.22
N ARG A 295 -17.53 -20.55 -15.04
CA ARG A 295 -16.56 -20.98 -14.03
C ARG A 295 -15.15 -21.17 -14.60
N LYS A 296 -14.70 -20.23 -15.43
CA LYS A 296 -13.37 -20.24 -16.03
C LYS A 296 -12.69 -18.90 -15.94
N ALA A 297 -11.37 -18.91 -15.80
CA ALA A 297 -10.54 -17.74 -16.07
C ALA A 297 -9.67 -17.99 -17.30
N TYR A 298 -9.64 -17.01 -18.19
CA TYR A 298 -8.77 -16.97 -19.37
C TYR A 298 -7.71 -15.91 -19.14
N PHE A 299 -6.45 -16.16 -19.46
CA PHE A 299 -5.40 -15.16 -19.27
C PHE A 299 -4.21 -15.34 -20.18
N THR A 300 -3.53 -14.23 -20.48
CA THR A 300 -2.25 -14.18 -21.20
C THR A 300 -1.17 -13.58 -20.32
N TYR A 301 0.08 -13.95 -20.58
CA TYR A 301 1.24 -13.30 -19.99
C TYR A 301 1.67 -12.11 -20.86
N ASN A 302 1.64 -10.91 -20.29
CA ASN A 302 1.86 -9.63 -20.97
C ASN A 302 3.26 -9.05 -20.69
N GLY A 303 4.21 -9.90 -20.28
CA GLY A 303 5.57 -9.50 -19.94
C GLY A 303 5.71 -8.93 -18.52
N GLY A 304 6.96 -8.67 -18.12
CA GLY A 304 7.29 -8.25 -16.76
C GLY A 304 7.61 -9.42 -15.83
N ARG A 305 8.17 -9.14 -14.64
CA ARG A 305 8.55 -10.19 -13.69
C ARG A 305 7.34 -10.63 -12.87
N VAL A 306 7.08 -11.93 -12.84
CA VAL A 306 6.06 -12.52 -11.95
C VAL A 306 6.65 -12.70 -10.54
N PHE A 307 5.87 -12.40 -9.50
CA PHE A 307 6.27 -12.43 -8.07
C PHE A 307 7.39 -11.46 -7.69
N SER A 308 7.49 -10.35 -8.40
CA SER A 308 8.51 -9.34 -8.12
C SER A 308 7.87 -7.96 -8.19
N LEU A 309 7.47 -7.43 -7.04
CA LEU A 309 7.41 -5.99 -6.89
C LEU A 309 8.84 -5.43 -6.90
N ALA A 310 8.99 -4.20 -7.39
CA ALA A 310 10.26 -3.53 -7.69
C ALA A 310 11.22 -3.32 -6.48
N ALA A 311 11.69 -4.40 -5.86
CA ALA A 311 12.62 -4.42 -4.74
C ALA A 311 13.58 -5.63 -4.85
N ALA A 312 14.34 -5.70 -5.95
CA ALA A 312 15.64 -6.38 -5.94
C ALA A 312 16.74 -5.32 -6.04
N PRO A 313 17.69 -5.25 -5.10
CA PRO A 313 18.89 -4.44 -5.28
C PRO A 313 19.73 -5.05 -6.40
N HIS A 314 20.16 -4.20 -7.35
CA HIS A 314 21.27 -4.43 -8.28
C HIS A 314 21.29 -5.78 -9.02
N ASP A 315 20.48 -5.90 -10.06
CA ASP A 315 20.94 -6.51 -11.33
C ASP A 315 20.72 -5.49 -12.44
N ARG A 316 21.57 -4.46 -12.43
CA ARG A 316 21.81 -3.62 -13.62
C ARG A 316 22.81 -4.36 -14.50
N ASP A 317 22.36 -5.41 -15.17
CA ASP A 317 23.07 -5.90 -16.34
C ASP A 317 22.11 -6.74 -17.19
N LYS A 318 21.36 -6.04 -18.03
CA LYS A 318 20.90 -6.41 -19.38
C LYS A 318 19.88 -5.39 -19.83
N SER A 319 20.40 -4.33 -20.43
CA SER A 319 19.68 -3.37 -21.26
C SER A 319 19.28 -3.99 -22.62
N ASP A 320 18.83 -5.25 -22.63
CA ASP A 320 18.44 -5.96 -23.85
C ASP A 320 17.25 -6.88 -23.53
N ILE A 321 16.13 -6.28 -23.13
CA ILE A 321 14.83 -6.88 -23.43
C ILE A 321 14.28 -6.03 -24.56
N ASP A 322 14.47 -6.53 -25.78
CA ASP A 322 13.67 -6.12 -26.93
C ASP A 322 12.21 -6.31 -26.52
N LEU A 323 11.52 -5.21 -26.24
CA LEU A 323 10.09 -5.23 -25.98
C LEU A 323 9.44 -5.78 -27.26
N PRO A 324 8.67 -6.88 -27.20
CA PRO A 324 7.77 -7.19 -28.31
C PRO A 324 6.79 -6.01 -28.39
N SER A 325 7.01 -5.13 -29.35
CA SER A 325 6.20 -3.94 -29.62
C SER A 325 4.95 -4.30 -30.42
N ASP A 326 4.30 -5.41 -30.10
CA ASP A 326 3.11 -5.90 -30.78
C ASP A 326 2.08 -6.42 -29.76
N ASP A 327 1.77 -5.61 -28.74
CA ASP A 327 0.53 -5.76 -27.99
C ASP A 327 -0.58 -4.97 -28.69
N ASP A 328 -1.59 -5.68 -29.18
CA ASP A 328 -2.78 -5.12 -29.83
C ASP A 328 -3.97 -5.04 -28.85
N GLY A 329 -3.71 -4.91 -27.55
CA GLY A 329 -4.55 -4.06 -26.70
C GLY A 329 -4.39 -2.62 -27.17
N ALA A 330 -5.35 -2.12 -27.98
CA ALA A 330 -5.26 -0.84 -28.71
C ALA A 330 -4.33 0.20 -28.07
N ALA A 331 -3.18 0.48 -28.71
CA ALA A 331 -2.16 1.40 -28.20
C ALA A 331 -2.79 2.68 -27.62
N PRO A 332 -2.28 3.21 -26.48
CA PRO A 332 -2.87 4.37 -25.81
C PRO A 332 -3.14 5.52 -26.79
N LYS A 333 -4.38 6.02 -26.77
CA LYS A 333 -4.89 7.05 -27.68
C LYS A 333 -5.20 8.35 -26.99
N THR A 334 -5.42 8.32 -25.68
CA THR A 334 -5.75 9.50 -24.86
C THR A 334 -4.62 9.82 -23.90
N ALA A 335 -4.57 11.07 -23.42
CA ALA A 335 -3.58 11.50 -22.44
C ALA A 335 -3.69 10.67 -21.14
N ASP A 336 -4.93 10.37 -20.71
CA ASP A 336 -5.20 9.56 -19.53
C ASP A 336 -4.72 8.11 -19.72
N GLU A 337 -4.97 7.48 -20.86
CA GLU A 337 -4.47 6.12 -21.14
C GLU A 337 -2.94 6.05 -21.11
N TYR A 338 -2.24 7.05 -21.66
CA TYR A 338 -0.78 7.14 -21.53
C TYR A 338 -0.33 7.29 -20.07
N ALA A 339 -1.07 8.06 -19.26
CA ALA A 339 -0.74 8.26 -17.86
C ALA A 339 -0.94 6.99 -17.02
N LEU A 340 -2.07 6.30 -17.21
CA LEU A 340 -2.38 5.05 -16.53
C LEU A 340 -1.37 3.95 -16.89
N LEU A 341 -1.02 3.82 -18.18
CA LEU A 341 0.06 2.92 -18.61
C LEU A 341 1.40 3.31 -17.96
N GLY A 342 1.72 4.59 -17.88
CA GLY A 342 2.92 5.07 -17.20
C GLY A 342 2.99 4.65 -15.73
N GLN A 343 1.87 4.72 -15.00
CA GLN A 343 1.78 4.28 -13.60
C GLN A 343 1.87 2.76 -13.46
N ALA A 344 1.26 1.99 -14.37
CA ALA A 344 1.38 0.53 -14.42
C ALA A 344 2.81 0.09 -14.69
N LEU A 345 3.50 0.73 -15.64
CA LEU A 345 4.92 0.49 -15.93
C LEU A 345 5.82 0.83 -14.74
N LEU A 346 5.53 1.91 -14.03
CA LEU A 346 6.26 2.23 -12.79
C LEU A 346 6.09 1.11 -11.76
N SER A 347 4.86 0.61 -11.58
CA SER A 347 4.55 -0.49 -10.65
C SER A 347 5.21 -1.81 -11.06
N ARG A 348 5.42 -2.04 -12.37
CA ARG A 348 6.20 -3.17 -12.92
C ARG A 348 7.72 -3.02 -12.76
N GLY A 349 8.20 -1.89 -12.22
CA GLY A 349 9.64 -1.62 -12.08
C GLY A 349 10.31 -1.13 -13.38
N GLU A 350 9.55 -0.53 -14.29
CA GLU A 350 10.01 0.01 -15.57
C GLU A 350 9.96 1.55 -15.60
N PRO A 351 10.67 2.26 -14.69
CA PRO A 351 10.49 3.70 -14.49
C PRO A 351 10.89 4.56 -15.70
N ASN A 352 11.82 4.10 -16.56
CA ASN A 352 12.17 4.82 -17.78
C ASN A 352 11.01 4.78 -18.81
N ALA A 353 10.37 3.63 -18.97
CA ALA A 353 9.20 3.48 -19.83
C ALA A 353 8.01 4.26 -19.25
N ALA A 354 7.86 4.29 -17.93
CA ALA A 354 6.89 5.13 -17.24
C ALA A 354 7.08 6.62 -17.58
N VAL A 355 8.30 7.15 -17.45
CA VAL A 355 8.61 8.56 -17.80
C VAL A 355 8.29 8.86 -19.27
N ALA A 356 8.59 7.94 -20.19
CA ALA A 356 8.31 8.14 -21.61
C ALA A 356 6.80 8.26 -21.90
N ASN A 357 5.98 7.39 -21.32
CA ASN A 357 4.53 7.44 -21.48
C ASN A 357 3.92 8.68 -20.78
N LEU A 358 4.40 9.04 -19.59
CA LEU A 358 3.96 10.24 -18.89
C LEU A 358 4.37 11.54 -19.61
N ASN A 359 5.49 11.54 -20.34
CA ASN A 359 5.81 12.65 -21.24
C ASN A 359 4.74 12.80 -22.33
N LYS A 360 4.28 11.69 -22.94
CA LYS A 360 3.21 11.73 -23.94
C LYS A 360 1.89 12.22 -23.36
N ALA A 361 1.52 11.75 -22.17
CA ALA A 361 0.35 12.25 -21.46
C ALA A 361 0.40 13.78 -21.25
N ILE A 362 1.55 14.30 -20.79
CA ILE A 362 1.76 15.74 -20.55
C ILE A 362 1.82 16.55 -21.84
N GLU A 363 2.41 16.01 -22.92
CA GLU A 363 2.40 16.65 -24.25
C GLU A 363 0.96 16.84 -24.77
N MET A 364 0.08 15.87 -24.50
CA MET A 364 -1.31 15.87 -24.94
C MET A 364 -2.22 16.72 -24.05
N ALA A 365 -2.01 16.72 -22.74
CA ALA A 365 -2.77 17.49 -21.77
C ALA A 365 -1.84 18.12 -20.70
N PRO A 366 -1.24 19.29 -20.99
CA PRO A 366 -0.19 19.89 -20.16
C PRO A 366 -0.69 20.50 -18.85
N ASP A 367 -2.01 20.61 -18.67
CA ASP A 367 -2.64 21.23 -17.49
C ASP A 367 -3.18 20.20 -16.49
N GLN A 368 -2.88 18.90 -16.68
CA GLN A 368 -3.24 17.85 -15.74
C GLN A 368 -2.17 17.69 -14.64
N ALA A 369 -2.47 18.15 -13.42
CA ALA A 369 -1.53 18.11 -12.31
C ALA A 369 -1.06 16.70 -11.96
N ALA A 370 -1.98 15.72 -11.93
CA ALA A 370 -1.70 14.33 -11.60
C ALA A 370 -0.62 13.68 -12.49
N PHE A 371 -0.50 14.08 -13.76
CA PHE A 371 0.52 13.53 -14.66
C PHE A 371 1.93 13.94 -14.24
N TYR A 372 2.10 15.17 -13.74
CA TYR A 372 3.37 15.63 -13.22
C TYR A 372 3.74 14.90 -11.92
N VAL A 373 2.77 14.65 -11.02
CA VAL A 373 3.01 13.83 -9.81
C VAL A 373 3.44 12.42 -10.17
N ALA A 374 2.73 11.75 -11.08
CA ALA A 374 3.08 10.42 -11.56
C ALA A 374 4.49 10.39 -12.17
N ARG A 375 4.85 11.42 -12.98
CA ARG A 375 6.19 11.50 -13.58
C ARG A 375 7.27 11.79 -12.55
N ALA A 376 6.97 12.60 -11.54
CA ALA A 376 7.87 12.85 -10.42
C ALA A 376 8.18 11.57 -9.65
N ASN A 377 7.17 10.73 -9.35
CA ASN A 377 7.36 9.42 -8.73
C ASN A 377 8.30 8.51 -9.55
N ALA A 378 8.08 8.44 -10.87
CA ALA A 378 8.96 7.69 -11.76
C ALA A 378 10.41 8.25 -11.77
N ARG A 379 10.55 9.57 -11.81
CA ARG A 379 11.86 10.26 -11.77
C ARG A 379 12.60 10.07 -10.45
N VAL A 380 11.90 10.04 -9.32
CA VAL A 380 12.47 9.74 -8.00
C VAL A 380 13.07 8.33 -7.99
N THR A 381 12.39 7.35 -8.58
CA THR A 381 12.87 5.95 -8.69
C THR A 381 14.20 5.86 -9.46
N ILE A 382 14.40 6.70 -10.48
CA ILE A 382 15.65 6.81 -11.24
C ILE A 382 16.60 7.93 -10.74
N LYS A 383 16.36 8.46 -9.53
CA LYS A 383 17.17 9.48 -8.84
C LYS A 383 17.32 10.82 -9.59
N GLN A 384 16.37 11.16 -10.45
CA GLN A 384 16.30 12.45 -11.14
C GLN A 384 15.58 13.50 -10.28
N PHE A 385 16.17 13.84 -9.13
CA PHE A 385 15.51 14.67 -8.11
C PHE A 385 15.19 16.09 -8.58
N ASP A 386 16.07 16.76 -9.31
CA ASP A 386 15.81 18.12 -9.81
C ASP A 386 14.64 18.16 -10.81
N ALA A 387 14.56 17.13 -11.68
CA ALA A 387 13.48 17.01 -12.64
C ALA A 387 12.15 16.62 -11.96
N ALA A 388 12.20 15.82 -10.89
CA ALA A 388 11.03 15.52 -10.07
C ALA A 388 10.53 16.77 -9.32
N LEU A 389 11.44 17.60 -8.78
CA LEU A 389 11.09 18.88 -8.15
C LEU A 389 10.40 19.84 -9.13
N ALA A 390 10.91 19.96 -10.35
CA ALA A 390 10.28 20.78 -11.39
C ALA A 390 8.86 20.29 -11.75
N ASP A 391 8.66 18.97 -11.81
CA ASP A 391 7.34 18.39 -12.01
C ASP A 391 6.40 18.69 -10.84
N LEU A 392 6.88 18.53 -9.61
CA LEU A 392 6.09 18.81 -8.41
C LEU A 392 5.73 20.30 -8.28
N ASP A 393 6.65 21.19 -8.63
CA ASP A 393 6.38 22.63 -8.68
C ASP A 393 5.30 22.95 -9.73
N LYS A 394 5.36 22.33 -10.91
CA LYS A 394 4.32 22.49 -11.94
C LYS A 394 2.98 21.90 -11.47
N SER A 395 2.98 20.71 -10.88
CA SER A 395 1.78 20.09 -10.29
C SER A 395 1.13 21.00 -9.25
N LEU A 396 1.91 21.51 -8.30
CA LEU A 396 1.41 22.35 -7.20
C LEU A 396 1.03 23.77 -7.66
N SER A 397 1.49 24.21 -8.84
CA SER A 397 0.99 25.43 -9.48
C SER A 397 -0.41 25.25 -10.08
N LEU A 398 -0.74 24.04 -10.53
CA LEU A 398 -2.05 23.67 -11.08
C LEU A 398 -3.03 23.31 -9.96
N GLU A 399 -2.57 22.50 -9.00
CA GLU A 399 -3.33 22.03 -7.84
C GLU A 399 -2.54 22.26 -6.55
N PRO A 400 -2.67 23.44 -5.92
CA PRO A 400 -1.93 23.77 -4.69
C PRO A 400 -2.30 22.92 -3.46
N LYS A 401 -3.41 22.18 -3.52
CA LYS A 401 -3.98 21.41 -2.41
C LYS A 401 -3.77 19.90 -2.56
N ASN A 402 -2.64 19.49 -3.12
CA ASN A 402 -2.27 18.09 -3.26
C ASN A 402 -1.26 17.70 -2.16
N ALA A 403 -1.74 17.00 -1.14
CA ALA A 403 -0.91 16.60 0.01
C ALA A 403 0.22 15.65 -0.40
N ASP A 404 -0.05 14.66 -1.26
CA ASP A 404 0.96 13.69 -1.71
C ASP A 404 2.11 14.37 -2.47
N ALA A 405 1.78 15.33 -3.34
CA ALA A 405 2.78 16.12 -4.06
C ALA A 405 3.62 17.00 -3.11
N LEU A 406 3.01 17.60 -2.08
CA LEU A 406 3.74 18.36 -1.06
C LEU A 406 4.68 17.46 -0.25
N LEU A 407 4.23 16.26 0.15
CA LEU A 407 5.04 15.31 0.90
C LEU A 407 6.21 14.76 0.08
N LEU A 408 5.97 14.41 -1.18
CA LEU A 408 7.05 13.98 -2.08
C LEU A 408 8.07 15.11 -2.28
N ARG A 409 7.60 16.36 -2.44
CA ARG A 409 8.49 17.52 -2.57
C ARG A 409 9.29 17.77 -1.30
N ALA A 410 8.66 17.66 -0.13
CA ALA A 410 9.32 17.79 1.16
C ALA A 410 10.43 16.75 1.33
N GLN A 411 10.15 15.50 0.98
CA GLN A 411 11.11 14.40 1.07
C GLN A 411 12.34 14.64 0.18
N ILE A 412 12.14 15.08 -1.07
CA ILE A 412 13.24 15.39 -1.98
C ILE A 412 14.04 16.61 -1.47
N ARG A 413 13.36 17.66 -0.98
CA ARG A 413 14.01 18.84 -0.38
C ARG A 413 14.85 18.47 0.84
N LEU A 414 14.40 17.54 1.68
CA LEU A 414 15.21 17.00 2.77
C LEU A 414 16.48 16.31 2.26
N TRP A 415 16.39 15.46 1.24
CA TRP A 415 17.57 14.83 0.62
C TRP A 415 18.56 15.87 0.05
N GLN A 416 18.04 16.98 -0.47
CA GLN A 416 18.85 18.11 -0.94
C GLN A 416 19.24 19.12 0.15
N LYS A 417 18.93 18.83 1.42
CA LYS A 417 19.20 19.67 2.59
C LYS A 417 18.47 21.02 2.62
N ASP A 418 17.46 21.22 1.78
CA ASP A 418 16.52 22.36 1.88
C ASP A 418 15.47 22.10 2.98
N ARG A 419 15.93 22.18 4.23
CA ARG A 419 15.08 21.95 5.40
C ARG A 419 13.98 23.00 5.54
N LYS A 420 14.21 24.22 5.06
CA LYS A 420 13.22 25.31 5.14
C LYS A 420 12.06 25.08 4.17
N GLY A 421 12.37 24.75 2.91
CA GLY A 421 11.36 24.40 1.92
C GLY A 421 10.60 23.14 2.29
N ALA A 422 11.31 22.11 2.80
CA ALA A 422 10.67 20.91 3.31
C ALA A 422 9.70 21.19 4.46
N ALA A 423 10.09 22.00 5.46
CA ALA A 423 9.20 22.37 6.56
C ALA A 423 7.94 23.08 6.08
N ALA A 424 8.05 24.00 5.12
CA ALA A 424 6.89 24.68 4.55
C ALA A 424 5.93 23.71 3.86
N ASP A 425 6.46 22.72 3.13
CA ASP A 425 5.65 21.70 2.45
C ASP A 425 4.98 20.74 3.43
N VAL A 426 5.69 20.28 4.46
CA VAL A 426 5.14 19.39 5.50
C VAL A 426 4.02 20.11 6.26
N THR A 427 4.20 21.39 6.61
CA THR A 427 3.14 22.19 7.24
C THR A 427 1.93 22.37 6.33
N ALA A 428 2.15 22.62 5.03
CA ALA A 428 1.05 22.73 4.08
C ALA A 428 0.30 21.39 3.92
N ALA A 429 1.00 20.27 3.79
CA ALA A 429 0.39 18.94 3.68
C ALA A 429 -0.38 18.55 4.94
N SER A 430 0.21 18.81 6.11
CA SER A 430 -0.41 18.55 7.42
C SER A 430 -1.73 19.30 7.62
N ALA A 431 -1.93 20.45 6.96
CA ALA A 431 -3.17 21.22 7.04
C ALA A 431 -4.25 20.73 6.06
N LEU A 432 -3.90 19.86 5.12
CA LEU A 432 -4.80 19.34 4.08
C LEU A 432 -5.35 17.95 4.40
N VAL A 433 -4.58 17.14 5.12
CA VAL A 433 -4.97 15.76 5.44
C VAL A 433 -6.11 15.72 6.47
N PRO A 434 -7.10 14.80 6.32
CA PRO A 434 -8.16 14.65 7.31
C PRO A 434 -7.62 14.08 8.62
N GLU A 435 -8.38 14.29 9.70
CA GLU A 435 -8.14 13.64 10.99
C GLU A 435 -8.05 12.12 10.81
N GLY A 436 -7.00 11.50 11.35
CA GLY A 436 -6.76 10.08 11.20
C GLY A 436 -6.29 9.63 9.83
N SER A 437 -5.88 10.52 8.92
CA SER A 437 -5.27 10.07 7.66
C SER A 437 -4.11 9.09 7.90
N ASN A 438 -4.05 8.02 7.10
CA ASN A 438 -2.92 7.08 7.05
C ASN A 438 -1.56 7.75 6.78
N LEU A 439 -1.53 8.97 6.23
CA LEU A 439 -0.32 9.77 6.04
C LEU A 439 0.26 10.33 7.34
N ALA A 440 -0.45 10.21 8.47
CA ALA A 440 -0.06 10.80 9.74
C ALA A 440 1.32 10.34 10.23
N GLY A 441 1.61 9.04 10.13
CA GLY A 441 2.92 8.51 10.51
C GLY A 441 4.05 9.10 9.66
N SER A 442 3.85 9.19 8.34
CA SER A 442 4.83 9.76 7.41
C SER A 442 5.06 11.26 7.67
N ILE A 443 3.99 12.03 7.89
CA ILE A 443 4.07 13.45 8.24
C ILE A 443 4.79 13.65 9.58
N ALA A 444 4.47 12.82 10.58
CA ALA A 444 5.11 12.86 11.88
C ALA A 444 6.62 12.62 11.79
N ASN A 445 7.03 11.59 11.03
CA ASN A 445 8.45 11.31 10.79
C ASN A 445 9.15 12.47 10.09
N LEU A 446 8.52 13.09 9.09
CA LEU A 446 9.08 14.28 8.43
C LEU A 446 9.23 15.46 9.40
N TYR A 447 8.26 15.70 10.28
CA TYR A 447 8.39 16.71 11.34
C TYR A 447 9.53 16.41 12.31
N ILE A 448 9.70 15.15 12.71
CA ILE A 448 10.81 14.71 13.56
C ILE A 448 12.15 14.94 12.87
N ASP A 449 12.28 14.53 11.60
CA ASP A 449 13.48 14.75 10.77
C ASP A 449 13.80 16.23 10.59
N LEU A 450 12.78 17.08 10.59
CA LEU A 450 12.86 18.54 10.56
C LEU A 450 13.17 19.19 11.91
N GLU A 451 13.45 18.39 12.95
CA GLU A 451 13.69 18.82 14.33
C GLU A 451 12.47 19.55 14.95
N GLN A 452 11.26 19.21 14.51
CA GLN A 452 9.99 19.78 14.97
C GLN A 452 9.03 18.70 15.53
N PRO A 453 9.47 17.83 16.47
CA PRO A 453 8.68 16.69 16.94
C PRO A 453 7.34 17.10 17.59
N ALA A 454 7.28 18.26 18.23
CA ALA A 454 6.06 18.76 18.85
C ALA A 454 4.92 19.01 17.85
N SER A 455 5.26 19.37 16.60
CA SER A 455 4.28 19.66 15.55
C SER A 455 3.51 18.41 15.08
N ALA A 456 4.06 17.21 15.32
CA ALA A 456 3.43 15.95 14.97
C ALA A 456 2.35 15.50 15.95
N LEU A 457 2.41 15.96 17.21
CA LEU A 457 1.60 15.41 18.31
C LEU A 457 0.08 15.46 18.06
N PRO A 458 -0.52 16.58 17.60
CA PRO A 458 -1.98 16.64 17.41
C PRO A 458 -2.48 15.60 16.40
N MET A 459 -1.74 15.41 15.31
CA MET A 459 -2.11 14.46 14.27
C MET A 459 -1.96 13.00 14.72
N LEU A 460 -0.92 12.71 15.52
CA LEU A 460 -0.75 11.39 16.12
C LEU A 460 -1.86 11.09 17.13
N ASP A 461 -2.30 12.09 17.90
CA ASP A 461 -3.44 11.96 18.81
C ASP A 461 -4.75 11.65 18.06
N ASP A 462 -5.03 12.37 16.98
CA ASP A 462 -6.19 12.12 16.12
C ASP A 462 -6.15 10.76 15.44
N TRP A 463 -4.97 10.34 14.97
CA TRP A 463 -4.79 9.01 14.39
C TRP A 463 -5.07 7.92 15.40
N ILE A 464 -4.44 7.95 16.59
CA ILE A 464 -4.63 6.90 17.61
C ILE A 464 -6.10 6.80 18.05
N ARG A 465 -6.82 7.92 18.11
CA ARG A 465 -8.25 7.94 18.44
C ARG A 465 -9.13 7.22 17.42
N LEU A 466 -8.77 7.25 16.14
CA LEU A 466 -9.53 6.63 15.05
C LEU A 466 -9.03 5.23 14.66
N HIS A 467 -7.89 4.79 15.21
CA HIS A 467 -7.18 3.56 14.82
C HIS A 467 -6.90 2.64 16.02
N SER A 468 -7.86 2.53 16.94
CA SER A 468 -7.69 1.72 18.16
C SER A 468 -7.53 0.22 17.91
N ASP A 469 -7.94 -0.26 16.72
CA ASP A 469 -7.88 -1.67 16.31
C ASP A 469 -7.00 -1.85 15.04
N ASP A 470 -6.06 -0.94 14.81
CA ASP A 470 -5.21 -0.91 13.61
C ASP A 470 -3.87 -1.64 13.81
N ALA A 471 -3.40 -2.34 12.78
CA ALA A 471 -2.13 -3.06 12.75
C ALA A 471 -0.92 -2.17 13.03
N MET A 472 -0.96 -0.90 12.63
CA MET A 472 0.12 0.08 12.82
C MET A 472 0.08 0.77 14.19
N LEU A 473 -0.90 0.49 15.06
CA LEU A 473 -1.10 1.21 16.31
C LEU A 473 0.16 1.23 17.21
N GLY A 474 0.85 0.09 17.34
CA GLY A 474 2.08 0.03 18.13
C GLY A 474 3.20 0.91 17.57
N SER A 475 3.33 0.99 16.24
CA SER A 475 4.31 1.88 15.60
C SER A 475 3.97 3.35 15.83
N ILE A 476 2.70 3.74 15.71
CA ILE A 476 2.28 5.13 15.90
C ILE A 476 2.36 5.56 17.36
N LEU A 477 2.04 4.66 18.30
CA LEU A 477 2.28 4.87 19.74
C LEU A 477 3.77 5.12 19.99
N ASN A 478 4.66 4.33 19.39
CA ASN A 478 6.09 4.57 19.52
C ASN A 478 6.52 5.92 18.92
N THR A 479 6.05 6.27 17.72
CA THR A 479 6.33 7.58 17.10
C THR A 479 5.88 8.73 18.00
N ARG A 480 4.71 8.61 18.65
CA ARG A 480 4.24 9.60 19.63
C ARG A 480 5.08 9.62 20.91
N CYS A 481 5.46 8.45 21.43
CA CYS A 481 6.40 8.35 22.56
C CYS A 481 7.70 9.09 22.26
N TRP A 482 8.29 8.82 21.08
CA TRP A 482 9.52 9.45 20.62
C TRP A 482 9.37 10.97 20.47
N ALA A 483 8.31 11.44 19.81
CA ALA A 483 8.06 12.88 19.65
C ALA A 483 7.86 13.61 21.00
N ARG A 484 7.12 13.00 21.94
CA ARG A 484 6.95 13.51 23.31
C ARG A 484 8.27 13.52 24.07
N GLY A 485 9.06 12.46 23.94
CA GLY A 485 10.41 12.33 24.50
C GLY A 485 11.36 13.42 23.97
N LEU A 486 11.45 13.60 22.65
CA LEU A 486 12.31 14.63 22.06
C LEU A 486 11.89 16.05 22.45
N SER A 487 10.59 16.33 22.46
CA SER A 487 10.04 17.65 22.79
C SER A 487 9.92 17.95 24.29
N LYS A 488 10.21 16.97 25.18
CA LYS A 488 10.03 17.06 26.64
C LYS A 488 8.59 17.41 27.04
N GLN A 489 7.61 16.88 26.31
CA GLN A 489 6.18 17.10 26.58
C GLN A 489 5.53 15.82 27.10
N MET A 490 4.65 15.95 28.10
CA MET A 490 3.79 14.86 28.58
C MET A 490 4.56 13.55 28.85
N LEU A 491 5.70 13.62 29.56
CA LEU A 491 6.62 12.49 29.70
C LEU A 491 6.00 11.26 30.39
N SER A 492 5.04 11.44 31.30
CA SER A 492 4.30 10.34 31.91
C SER A 492 3.45 9.59 30.88
N ASP A 493 2.75 10.34 30.00
CA ASP A 493 1.92 9.76 28.94
C ASP A 493 2.80 9.17 27.83
N ALA A 494 3.98 9.75 27.59
CA ALA A 494 4.98 9.17 26.69
C ALA A 494 5.46 7.81 27.19
N LEU A 495 5.66 7.65 28.50
CA LEU A 495 6.06 6.37 29.07
C LEU A 495 4.96 5.31 28.90
N GLU A 496 3.69 5.70 29.02
CA GLU A 496 2.55 4.83 28.73
C GLU A 496 2.53 4.42 27.25
N ASP A 497 2.68 5.38 26.33
CA ASP A 497 2.75 5.12 24.89
C ASP A 497 3.84 4.08 24.55
N CYS A 498 5.06 4.29 25.08
CA CYS A 498 6.18 3.38 24.89
C CYS A 498 5.88 1.96 25.41
N ARG A 499 5.29 1.85 26.60
CA ARG A 499 4.94 0.54 27.20
C ARG A 499 3.84 -0.15 26.43
N MET A 500 2.82 0.58 25.96
CA MET A 500 1.76 0.04 25.12
C MET A 500 2.31 -0.45 23.77
N ALA A 501 3.20 0.32 23.13
CA ALA A 501 3.86 -0.08 21.90
C ALA A 501 4.65 -1.39 22.06
N ILE A 502 5.47 -1.49 23.11
CA ILE A 502 6.26 -2.70 23.42
C ILE A 502 5.35 -3.88 23.79
N SER A 503 4.29 -3.65 24.57
CA SER A 503 3.33 -4.70 24.92
C SER A 503 2.62 -5.27 23.70
N ARG A 504 2.42 -4.45 22.66
CA ARG A 504 1.67 -4.82 21.46
C ARG A 504 2.54 -5.50 20.42
N ASP A 505 3.70 -4.92 20.09
CA ASP A 505 4.53 -5.39 18.98
C ASP A 505 5.87 -6.01 19.42
N GLY A 506 6.13 -6.05 20.73
CA GLY A 506 7.37 -6.58 21.32
C GLY A 506 8.50 -5.56 21.45
N GLU A 507 9.61 -6.03 22.02
CA GLU A 507 10.82 -5.22 22.29
C GLU A 507 11.66 -4.99 21.01
N LYS A 508 11.18 -4.12 20.13
CA LYS A 508 11.93 -3.64 18.95
C LYS A 508 13.00 -2.61 19.37
N PRO A 509 14.17 -2.56 18.71
CA PRO A 509 15.23 -1.58 19.02
C PRO A 509 14.72 -0.14 19.10
N GLU A 510 13.94 0.30 18.12
CA GLU A 510 13.40 1.66 18.05
C GLU A 510 12.37 1.98 19.16
N TYR A 511 11.71 0.96 19.72
CA TYR A 511 10.79 1.13 20.84
C TYR A 511 11.55 1.25 22.17
N LEU A 512 12.59 0.44 22.31
CA LEU A 512 13.49 0.50 23.47
C LEU A 512 14.30 1.79 23.50
N ASP A 513 14.68 2.35 22.34
CA ASP A 513 15.31 3.67 22.26
C ASP A 513 14.39 4.78 22.76
N SER A 514 13.13 4.75 22.34
CA SER A 514 12.11 5.71 22.79
C SER A 514 11.86 5.57 24.30
N LEU A 515 11.77 4.34 24.80
CA LEU A 515 11.65 4.08 26.24
C LEU A 515 12.88 4.59 27.00
N GLY A 516 14.09 4.30 26.51
CA GLY A 516 15.35 4.73 27.10
C GLY A 516 15.44 6.26 27.21
N LEU A 517 14.99 6.98 26.18
CA LEU A 517 14.91 8.44 26.17
C LEU A 517 13.90 8.97 27.19
N VAL A 518 12.70 8.40 27.24
CA VAL A 518 11.65 8.88 28.15
C VAL A 518 12.03 8.60 29.61
N GLU A 519 12.51 7.39 29.92
CA GLU A 519 12.99 7.04 31.27
C GLU A 519 14.17 7.93 31.69
N LEU A 520 15.10 8.24 30.76
CA LEU A 520 16.20 9.18 31.02
C LEU A 520 15.68 10.55 31.45
N ARG A 521 14.64 11.06 30.77
CA ARG A 521 14.07 12.38 31.08
C ARG A 521 13.23 12.40 32.35
N LEU A 522 12.64 11.27 32.73
CA LEU A 522 11.94 11.10 34.00
C LEU A 522 12.93 10.94 35.18
N GLY A 523 14.22 10.74 34.90
CA GLY A 523 15.24 10.50 35.91
C GLY A 523 15.30 9.04 36.40
N HIS A 524 14.63 8.13 35.71
CA HIS A 524 14.66 6.69 35.95
C HIS A 524 15.89 6.08 35.28
N TYR A 525 17.07 6.43 35.79
CA TYR A 525 18.35 6.08 35.16
C TYR A 525 18.60 4.57 35.04
N PRO A 526 18.31 3.71 36.04
CA PRO A 526 18.48 2.27 35.90
C PRO A 526 17.66 1.68 34.75
N GLU A 527 16.41 2.11 34.61
CA GLU A 527 15.49 1.67 33.56
C GLU A 527 15.95 2.17 32.19
N SER A 528 16.39 3.43 32.11
CA SER A 528 16.97 4.01 30.90
C SER A 528 18.23 3.27 30.43
N ILE A 529 19.17 3.01 31.34
CA ILE A 529 20.40 2.26 31.06
C ILE A 529 20.05 0.86 30.54
N LYS A 530 19.11 0.16 31.19
CA LYS A 530 18.66 -1.16 30.78
C LYS A 530 18.08 -1.14 29.36
N ALA A 531 17.21 -0.18 29.05
CA ALA A 531 16.58 -0.07 27.74
C ALA A 531 17.63 0.13 26.63
N TYR A 532 18.55 1.07 26.80
CA TYR A 532 19.63 1.30 25.81
C TYR A 532 20.58 0.10 25.68
N GLN A 533 20.90 -0.58 26.78
CA GLN A 533 21.71 -1.80 26.72
C GLN A 533 21.01 -2.91 25.93
N GLN A 534 19.69 -3.08 26.09
CA GLN A 534 18.91 -4.03 25.31
C GLN A 534 18.93 -3.69 23.81
N VAL A 535 18.88 -2.40 23.45
CA VAL A 535 19.07 -1.95 22.06
C VAL A 535 20.43 -2.40 21.55
N LEU A 536 21.51 -2.09 22.28
CA LEU A 536 22.88 -2.41 21.86
C LEU A 536 23.19 -3.91 21.83
N THR A 537 22.36 -4.74 22.46
CA THR A 537 22.44 -6.20 22.34
C THR A 537 21.89 -6.69 20.99
N LYS A 538 20.95 -5.96 20.39
CA LYS A 538 20.33 -6.23 19.08
C LYS A 538 21.05 -5.49 17.95
N GLU A 539 21.47 -4.25 18.22
CA GLU A 539 22.10 -3.32 17.28
C GLU A 539 23.35 -2.69 17.91
N ALA A 540 24.50 -3.34 17.72
CA ALA A 540 25.73 -2.98 18.42
C ALA A 540 26.29 -1.56 18.10
N HIS A 541 25.72 -0.83 17.14
CA HIS A 541 26.29 0.42 16.61
C HIS A 541 25.25 1.55 16.43
N SER A 542 24.29 1.71 17.34
CA SER A 542 23.37 2.86 17.31
C SER A 542 24.01 4.11 17.97
N PRO A 543 24.27 5.21 17.22
CA PRO A 543 24.86 6.43 17.79
C PRO A 543 23.96 7.05 18.88
N TRP A 544 22.65 7.09 18.65
CA TRP A 544 21.70 7.65 19.61
C TRP A 544 21.67 6.84 20.90
N SER A 545 21.57 5.50 20.81
CA SER A 545 21.50 4.65 22.00
C SER A 545 22.78 4.71 22.82
N LEU A 546 23.95 4.75 22.17
CA LEU A 546 25.24 4.93 22.87
C LEU A 546 25.32 6.29 23.57
N TYR A 547 24.92 7.36 22.88
CA TYR A 547 24.93 8.69 23.47
C TYR A 547 23.95 8.77 24.65
N GLY A 548 22.71 8.29 24.47
CA GLY A 548 21.69 8.24 25.52
C GLY A 548 22.10 7.40 26.73
N LEU A 549 22.72 6.23 26.49
CA LEU A 549 23.30 5.38 27.54
C LEU A 549 24.39 6.13 28.32
N GLY A 550 25.27 6.82 27.61
CA GLY A 550 26.35 7.58 28.23
C GLY A 550 25.83 8.73 29.10
N VAL A 551 24.82 9.45 28.64
CA VAL A 551 24.13 10.49 29.42
C VAL A 551 23.46 9.88 30.67
N ALA A 552 22.76 8.75 30.52
CA ALA A 552 22.11 8.07 31.63
C ALA A 552 23.12 7.62 32.71
N LYS A 553 24.24 7.01 32.29
CA LYS A 553 25.34 6.60 33.17
C LYS A 553 25.97 7.78 33.89
N ILE A 554 26.32 8.86 33.18
CA ILE A 554 26.89 10.07 33.80
C ILE A 554 25.93 10.62 34.87
N ARG A 555 24.63 10.72 34.57
CA ARG A 555 23.63 11.25 35.51
C ARG A 555 23.34 10.31 36.68
N SER A 556 23.57 9.00 36.52
CA SER A 556 23.51 8.01 37.61
C SER A 556 24.77 7.94 38.48
N GLY A 557 25.86 8.59 38.09
CA GLY A 557 27.15 8.60 38.81
C GLY A 557 28.26 7.75 38.19
N GLU A 558 27.98 6.99 37.13
CA GLU A 558 28.94 6.17 36.38
C GLU A 558 29.70 7.00 35.31
N THR A 559 30.37 8.07 35.75
CA THR A 559 30.90 9.09 34.83
C THR A 559 31.91 8.57 33.80
N ASP A 560 32.88 7.74 34.19
CA ASP A 560 33.92 7.27 33.27
C ASP A 560 33.35 6.30 32.22
N ALA A 561 32.43 5.42 32.64
CA ALA A 561 31.74 4.52 31.73
C ALA A 561 30.86 5.29 30.74
N GLY A 562 30.11 6.30 31.22
CA GLY A 562 29.27 7.09 30.33
C GLY A 562 30.05 7.97 29.35
N LYS A 563 31.23 8.49 29.74
CA LYS A 563 32.14 9.19 28.81
C LYS A 563 32.66 8.26 27.71
N ALA A 564 32.95 6.99 28.04
CA ALA A 564 33.36 6.01 27.05
C ALA A 564 32.26 5.72 26.03
N ASP A 565 31.01 5.59 26.47
CA ASP A 565 29.86 5.38 25.57
C ASP A 565 29.60 6.60 24.67
N ILE A 566 29.68 7.82 25.20
CA ILE A 566 29.57 9.05 24.39
C ILE A 566 30.70 9.12 23.36
N ALA A 567 31.94 8.77 23.74
CA ALA A 567 33.05 8.73 22.80
C ALA A 567 32.81 7.71 21.68
N ALA A 568 32.24 6.54 21.99
CA ALA A 568 31.84 5.56 21.00
C ALA A 568 30.73 6.08 20.07
N ALA A 569 29.73 6.80 20.61
CA ALA A 569 28.69 7.42 19.81
C ALA A 569 29.25 8.44 18.81
N LEU A 570 30.18 9.30 19.26
CA LEU A 570 30.82 10.34 18.44
C LEU A 570 31.71 9.78 17.32
N VAL A 571 32.25 8.57 17.49
CA VAL A 571 32.98 7.86 16.43
C VAL A 571 32.03 7.45 15.30
N LEU A 572 30.79 7.07 15.62
CA LEU A 572 29.79 6.66 14.64
C LEU A 572 29.10 7.85 13.97
N ASP A 573 28.74 8.87 14.75
CA ASP A 573 28.16 10.12 14.27
C ASP A 573 28.73 11.33 15.04
N PRO A 574 29.65 12.10 14.42
CA PRO A 574 30.20 13.31 15.04
C PRO A 574 29.18 14.43 15.32
N GLN A 575 27.96 14.35 14.76
CA GLN A 575 26.91 15.37 14.96
C GLN A 575 25.90 14.99 16.06
N ILE A 576 25.98 13.77 16.60
CA ILE A 576 24.98 13.25 17.55
C ILE A 576 24.84 14.12 18.80
N GLU A 577 25.96 14.62 19.35
CA GLU A 577 25.95 15.49 20.52
C GLU A 577 25.28 16.82 20.22
N ALA A 578 25.56 17.42 19.05
CA ALA A 578 24.93 18.67 18.65
C ALA A 578 23.41 18.50 18.50
N LEU A 579 22.95 17.39 17.94
CA LEU A 579 21.54 17.04 17.84
C LEU A 579 20.91 16.84 19.23
N ALA A 580 21.54 16.05 20.09
CA ALA A 580 21.06 15.80 21.45
C ALA A 580 20.96 17.09 22.28
N ILE A 581 21.92 18.00 22.15
CA ILE A 581 21.90 19.32 22.81
C ILE A 581 20.70 20.16 22.35
N LYS A 582 20.31 20.11 21.07
CA LYS A 582 19.10 20.83 20.60
C LYS A 582 17.83 20.35 21.31
N TYR A 583 17.78 19.06 21.66
CA TYR A 583 16.71 18.50 22.48
C TYR A 583 16.94 18.66 23.99
N GLY A 584 18.02 19.33 24.44
CA GLY A 584 18.33 19.51 25.86
C GLY A 584 18.85 18.25 26.56
N LEU A 585 19.52 17.36 25.81
CA LEU A 585 20.17 16.14 26.33
C LEU A 585 21.69 16.33 26.40
N ALA A 586 22.14 17.32 27.18
CA ALA A 586 23.56 17.49 27.47
C ALA A 586 24.05 16.41 28.46
N ALA A 587 25.31 15.98 28.30
CA ALA A 587 25.97 15.00 29.16
C ALA A 587 26.07 15.47 30.62
N GLU A 588 26.40 16.75 30.83
CA GLU A 588 26.36 17.37 32.16
C GLU A 588 25.05 18.16 32.33
N PRO A 589 24.31 17.98 33.45
CA PRO A 589 23.13 18.79 33.73
C PRO A 589 23.51 20.27 33.79
N SER A 590 22.70 21.13 33.18
CA SER A 590 22.93 22.57 33.33
C SER A 590 22.78 22.96 34.81
N LYS A 591 23.55 23.94 35.30
CA LYS A 591 23.46 24.43 36.70
C LYS A 591 22.05 24.94 37.09
N GLN A 592 21.10 25.02 36.16
CA GLN A 592 19.71 25.44 36.36
C GLN A 592 18.72 24.29 36.58
N GLU A 593 19.16 23.02 36.48
CA GLU A 593 18.30 21.83 36.69
C GLU A 593 18.52 21.15 38.06
N LYS A 594 19.10 21.86 39.04
CA LYS A 594 19.23 21.41 40.44
C LYS A 594 18.17 22.00 41.35
#